data_AF-A0A2S5ZVB1-F1
#
_entry.id   AF-A0A2S5ZVB1-F1
#
_cell.length_a   1.000
_cell.length_b   1.000
_cell.length_c   1.000
_cell.angle_alpha   90.00
_cell.angle_beta   90.00
_cell.angle_gamma   90.00
#
_symmetry.space_group_name_H-M   'P 1'
#
loop_
_entity.id
_entity.type
_entity.pdbx_description
1 polymer ?
#
loop_
_entity_poly.entity_id
_entity_poly.type
_entity_poly.pdbx_seq_one_letter_code
_entity_poly.pdbx_strand_id
1 'polypeptide(L)'
;MESTPGSPTTGFAYQPLWPFAGVEDAAAWQRAYREGGHQPWRLDAATIAVMFTQQYLGYRNVDKAVTTDVRGEQAWVSVGFDNPGGRPAVAAVLHLARIGAGGDAPWEVVGSEDSTLTVTGPAYGSTVRSPVVASGRITGVDESLRVQLRRVDAARPVGEVAGIAAGGADSPWQATVPFTAACPGTLTLAVSTGGHIAEVERFAVTGVRC
;
A
#
# COMPACT_ATOMS: atom_id res chain seq x y z
N MET A 1 -24.91 18.14 -13.04
CA MET A 1 -24.78 16.77 -13.56
C MET A 1 -24.05 16.00 -12.48
N GLU A 2 -24.76 15.12 -11.80
CA GLU A 2 -24.30 14.40 -10.61
C GLU A 2 -23.53 13.15 -11.06
N SER A 3 -22.25 13.06 -10.69
CA SER A 3 -21.39 11.92 -11.03
C SER A 3 -21.82 10.71 -10.21
N THR A 4 -22.40 9.72 -10.88
CA THR A 4 -22.72 8.41 -10.29
C THR A 4 -21.43 7.69 -9.87
N PRO A 5 -21.37 7.04 -8.69
CA PRO A 5 -20.24 6.19 -8.33
C PRO A 5 -20.07 5.06 -9.35
N GLY A 6 -18.85 4.92 -9.89
CA GLY A 6 -18.50 3.87 -10.86
C GLY A 6 -18.80 2.48 -10.29
N SER A 7 -19.57 1.70 -11.03
CA SER A 7 -19.77 0.27 -10.75
C SER A 7 -18.44 -0.49 -10.93
N PRO A 8 -18.15 -1.54 -10.15
CA PRO A 8 -16.97 -2.37 -10.37
C PRO A 8 -17.05 -2.98 -11.76
N THR A 9 -16.13 -2.58 -12.65
CA THR A 9 -16.00 -3.17 -13.98
C THR A 9 -15.58 -4.63 -13.83
N THR A 10 -16.31 -5.56 -14.44
CA THR A 10 -15.97 -6.98 -14.56
C THR A 10 -14.52 -7.15 -15.03
N GLY A 11 -13.62 -7.64 -14.16
CA GLY A 11 -12.28 -8.08 -14.60
C GLY A 11 -11.14 -8.02 -13.56
N PHE A 12 -11.10 -7.01 -12.67
CA PHE A 12 -10.01 -6.89 -11.68
C PHE A 12 -10.49 -7.27 -10.27
N ALA A 13 -9.88 -8.29 -9.68
CA ALA A 13 -10.34 -8.90 -8.43
C ALA A 13 -9.86 -8.17 -7.16
N TYR A 14 -9.00 -7.17 -7.30
CA TYR A 14 -8.33 -6.50 -6.18
C TYR A 14 -8.84 -5.07 -5.97
N GLN A 15 -8.58 -4.54 -4.79
CA GLN A 15 -8.72 -3.14 -4.46
C GLN A 15 -7.46 -2.37 -4.92
N PRO A 16 -7.53 -1.53 -5.97
CA PRO A 16 -6.40 -0.72 -6.43
C PRO A 16 -6.04 0.35 -5.39
N LEU A 17 -4.78 0.46 -4.99
CA LEU A 17 -4.27 1.46 -4.04
C LEU A 17 -3.46 2.57 -4.71
N TRP A 18 -2.60 2.21 -5.67
CA TRP A 18 -1.64 3.10 -6.33
C TRP A 18 -0.97 2.36 -7.52
N PRO A 19 -0.67 3.02 -8.65
CA PRO A 19 -0.76 4.46 -8.89
C PRO A 19 -2.10 4.96 -9.40
N PHE A 20 -3.05 4.06 -9.68
CA PHE A 20 -4.30 4.45 -10.32
C PHE A 20 -5.42 4.64 -9.31
N ALA A 21 -6.34 5.57 -9.61
CA ALA A 21 -7.56 5.72 -8.81
C ALA A 21 -8.55 4.56 -8.99
N GLY A 22 -8.39 3.79 -10.06
CA GLY A 22 -9.20 2.62 -10.36
C GLY A 22 -8.92 2.05 -11.75
N VAL A 23 -9.72 1.06 -12.13
CA VAL A 23 -9.60 0.34 -13.42
C VAL A 23 -9.73 1.28 -14.62
N GLU A 24 -10.63 2.26 -14.55
CA GLU A 24 -10.85 3.20 -15.66
C GLU A 24 -9.62 4.09 -15.92
N ASP A 25 -8.96 4.54 -14.85
CA ASP A 25 -7.76 5.37 -14.91
C ASP A 25 -6.56 4.56 -15.46
N ALA A 26 -6.39 3.33 -14.99
CA ALA A 26 -5.42 2.39 -15.54
C ALA A 26 -5.65 2.11 -17.04
N ALA A 27 -6.91 1.89 -17.44
CA ALA A 27 -7.26 1.64 -18.83
C ALA A 27 -7.02 2.88 -19.71
N ALA A 28 -7.29 4.08 -19.19
CA ALA A 28 -6.97 5.33 -19.88
C ALA A 28 -5.46 5.50 -20.09
N TRP A 29 -4.67 5.22 -19.06
CA TRP A 29 -3.21 5.22 -19.18
C TRP A 29 -2.72 4.18 -20.18
N GLN A 30 -3.24 2.95 -20.14
CA GLN A 30 -2.81 1.88 -21.04
C GLN A 30 -3.08 2.21 -22.52
N ARG A 31 -4.23 2.84 -22.83
CA ARG A 31 -4.51 3.33 -24.19
C ARG A 31 -3.48 4.38 -24.63
N ALA A 32 -3.21 5.38 -23.79
CA ALA A 32 -2.23 6.41 -24.08
C ALA A 32 -0.80 5.84 -24.21
N TYR A 33 -0.47 4.81 -23.43
CA TYR A 33 0.81 4.11 -23.53
C TYR A 33 0.98 3.41 -24.88
N ARG A 34 -0.06 2.77 -25.42
CA ARG A 34 -0.01 2.11 -26.75
C ARG A 34 0.18 3.09 -27.90
N GLU A 35 -0.27 4.34 -27.74
CA GLU A 35 -0.17 5.37 -28.76
C GLU A 35 1.20 6.09 -28.77
N GLY A 36 1.89 6.17 -27.62
CA GLY A 36 3.11 6.99 -27.52
C GLY A 36 4.18 6.56 -26.50
N GLY A 37 4.01 5.46 -25.77
CA GLY A 37 5.05 4.86 -24.91
C GLY A 37 5.40 5.63 -23.63
N HIS A 38 4.52 6.51 -23.14
CA HIS A 38 4.81 7.38 -21.99
C HIS A 38 4.83 6.63 -20.64
N GLN A 39 5.78 6.96 -19.77
CA GLN A 39 5.90 6.38 -18.40
C GLN A 39 6.08 4.84 -18.38
N PRO A 40 7.07 4.27 -19.11
CA PRO A 40 7.26 2.83 -19.22
C PRO A 40 7.55 2.14 -17.88
N TRP A 41 7.98 2.90 -16.87
CA TRP A 41 8.19 2.43 -15.50
C TRP A 41 6.91 1.86 -14.85
N ARG A 42 5.71 2.18 -15.37
CA ARG A 42 4.47 1.54 -14.88
C ARG A 42 4.35 0.05 -15.21
N LEU A 43 5.20 -0.45 -16.09
CA LEU A 43 5.28 -1.89 -16.42
C LEU A 43 6.30 -2.65 -15.58
N ASP A 44 7.02 -1.97 -14.67
CA ASP A 44 8.02 -2.56 -13.79
C ASP A 44 7.53 -2.63 -12.34
N ALA A 45 7.32 -3.85 -11.82
CA ALA A 45 6.74 -4.07 -10.50
C ALA A 45 7.63 -3.52 -9.37
N ALA A 46 8.96 -3.69 -9.49
CA ALA A 46 9.92 -3.20 -8.51
C ALA A 46 9.91 -1.67 -8.42
N THR A 47 9.87 -0.99 -9.57
CA THR A 47 9.79 0.48 -9.63
C THR A 47 8.49 0.98 -9.03
N ILE A 48 7.35 0.37 -9.34
CA ILE A 48 6.06 0.72 -8.72
C ILE A 48 6.11 0.52 -7.20
N ALA A 49 6.65 -0.59 -6.72
CA ALA A 49 6.77 -0.88 -5.30
C ALA A 49 7.63 0.17 -4.56
N VAL A 50 8.80 0.54 -5.11
CA VAL A 50 9.66 1.58 -4.51
C VAL A 50 8.99 2.95 -4.58
N MET A 51 8.39 3.33 -5.70
CA MET A 51 7.67 4.61 -5.81
C MET A 51 6.49 4.69 -4.83
N PHE A 52 5.75 3.60 -4.63
CA PHE A 52 4.69 3.52 -3.64
C PHE A 52 5.21 3.84 -2.23
N THR A 53 6.30 3.22 -1.80
CA THR A 53 6.88 3.50 -0.47
C THR A 53 7.37 4.95 -0.34
N GLN A 54 8.11 5.45 -1.33
CA GLN A 54 8.79 6.75 -1.27
C GLN A 54 7.85 7.94 -1.49
N GLN A 55 6.98 7.84 -2.50
CA GLN A 55 6.16 8.95 -2.99
C GLN A 55 4.75 8.91 -2.41
N TYR A 56 4.16 7.73 -2.30
CA TYR A 56 2.79 7.59 -1.81
C TYR A 56 2.72 7.44 -0.29
N LEU A 57 3.51 6.54 0.32
CA LEU A 57 3.55 6.38 1.78
C LEU A 57 4.46 7.40 2.48
N GLY A 58 5.46 7.92 1.77
CA GLY A 58 6.43 8.88 2.32
C GLY A 58 7.56 8.25 3.13
N TYR A 59 7.74 6.93 3.05
CA TYR A 59 8.76 6.18 3.78
C TYR A 59 10.11 6.30 3.08
N ARG A 60 10.77 7.44 3.27
CA ARG A 60 11.96 7.85 2.49
C ARG A 60 13.16 6.94 2.64
N ASN A 61 13.27 6.21 3.75
CA ASN A 61 14.35 5.24 3.93
C ASN A 61 14.11 3.92 3.17
N VAL A 62 12.87 3.55 2.86
CA VAL A 62 12.54 2.28 2.16
C VAL A 62 12.68 2.50 0.66
N ASP A 63 13.91 2.45 0.15
CA ASP A 63 14.30 3.04 -1.14
C ASP A 63 14.64 2.02 -2.24
N LYS A 64 14.51 0.73 -1.96
CA LYS A 64 14.86 -0.32 -2.92
C LYS A 64 13.98 -1.54 -2.87
N ALA A 65 13.87 -2.20 -4.01
CA ALA A 65 13.39 -3.58 -4.12
C ALA A 65 14.55 -4.53 -3.81
N VAL A 66 14.39 -5.37 -2.80
CA VAL A 66 15.37 -6.39 -2.37
C VAL A 66 15.21 -7.65 -3.22
N THR A 67 13.97 -8.09 -3.41
CA THR A 67 13.61 -9.24 -4.24
C THR A 67 12.27 -9.01 -4.93
N THR A 68 12.09 -9.61 -6.10
CA THR A 68 10.84 -9.55 -6.87
C THR A 68 10.50 -10.95 -7.34
N ASP A 69 9.30 -11.40 -7.00
CA ASP A 69 8.75 -12.67 -7.44
C ASP A 69 7.48 -12.42 -8.26
N VAL A 70 7.52 -12.69 -9.56
CA VAL A 70 6.41 -12.47 -10.49
C VAL A 70 5.77 -13.82 -10.83
N ARG A 71 4.46 -13.93 -10.62
CA ARG A 71 3.67 -15.13 -10.88
C ARG A 71 2.45 -14.77 -11.72
N GLY A 72 2.62 -14.82 -13.04
CA GLY A 72 1.59 -14.42 -14.00
C GLY A 72 1.23 -12.93 -13.86
N GLU A 73 -0.03 -12.65 -13.55
CA GLU A 73 -0.57 -11.29 -13.40
C GLU A 73 -0.33 -10.68 -12.01
N GLN A 74 0.42 -11.36 -11.13
CA GLN A 74 0.70 -10.92 -9.77
C GLN A 74 2.20 -10.87 -9.49
N ALA A 75 2.61 -10.02 -8.56
CA ALA A 75 3.98 -9.93 -8.09
C ALA A 75 4.05 -9.68 -6.58
N TRP A 76 5.08 -10.24 -5.95
CA TRP A 76 5.47 -10.00 -4.57
C TRP A 76 6.83 -9.33 -4.57
N VAL A 77 6.88 -8.07 -4.14
CA VAL A 77 8.10 -7.28 -4.12
C VAL A 77 8.49 -7.00 -2.68
N SER A 78 9.60 -7.58 -2.24
CA SER A 78 10.20 -7.25 -0.96
C SER A 78 10.88 -5.89 -1.09
N VAL A 79 10.38 -4.89 -0.37
CA VAL A 79 10.94 -3.54 -0.32
C VAL A 79 11.68 -3.33 0.99
N GLY A 80 12.73 -2.53 0.94
CA GLY A 80 13.67 -2.45 2.06
C GLY A 80 14.64 -1.30 1.96
N PHE A 81 15.70 -1.40 2.74
CA PHE A 81 16.75 -0.40 2.88
C PHE A 81 18.10 -1.07 3.18
N ASP A 82 19.19 -0.33 3.00
CA ASP A 82 20.52 -0.84 3.36
C ASP A 82 20.65 -0.99 4.87
N ASN A 83 21.10 -2.16 5.30
CA ASN A 83 21.39 -2.44 6.69
C ASN A 83 22.91 -2.28 6.92
N PRO A 84 23.35 -1.58 7.97
CA PRO A 84 24.76 -1.57 8.38
C PRO A 84 25.39 -2.96 8.55
N GLY A 85 24.58 -3.98 8.87
CA GLY A 85 24.99 -5.39 8.95
C GLY A 85 25.21 -6.09 7.59
N GLY A 86 25.17 -5.36 6.47
CA GLY A 86 25.55 -5.81 5.13
C GLY A 86 24.39 -6.31 4.27
N ARG A 87 23.53 -7.22 4.78
CA ARG A 87 22.37 -7.68 4.00
C ARG A 87 21.20 -6.69 4.10
N PRO A 88 20.62 -6.23 2.97
CA PRO A 88 19.47 -5.33 2.99
C PRO A 88 18.37 -5.83 3.92
N ALA A 89 17.82 -4.92 4.72
CA ALA A 89 16.69 -5.22 5.58
C ALA A 89 15.40 -5.12 4.74
N VAL A 90 14.52 -6.11 4.86
CA VAL A 90 13.17 -6.07 4.28
C VAL A 90 12.23 -5.37 5.25
N ALA A 91 11.52 -4.35 4.77
CA ALA A 91 10.53 -3.61 5.54
C ALA A 91 9.11 -4.15 5.32
N ALA A 92 8.78 -4.56 4.10
CA ALA A 92 7.52 -5.22 3.77
C ALA A 92 7.64 -6.05 2.49
N VAL A 93 6.67 -6.94 2.26
CA VAL A 93 6.45 -7.57 0.95
C VAL A 93 5.17 -6.97 0.36
N LEU A 94 5.29 -6.18 -0.70
CA LEU A 94 4.15 -5.60 -1.39
C LEU A 94 3.57 -6.60 -2.38
N HIS A 95 2.25 -6.73 -2.37
CA HIS A 95 1.49 -7.47 -3.37
C HIS A 95 1.05 -6.50 -4.46
N LEU A 96 1.40 -6.82 -5.70
CA LEU A 96 1.00 -6.09 -6.89
C LEU A 96 0.24 -7.02 -7.83
N ALA A 97 -0.70 -6.44 -8.57
CA ALA A 97 -1.41 -7.12 -9.64
C ALA A 97 -1.44 -6.27 -10.90
N ARG A 98 -1.44 -6.91 -12.08
CA ARG A 98 -1.63 -6.22 -13.35
C ARG A 98 -3.09 -5.79 -13.48
N ILE A 99 -3.28 -4.51 -13.78
CA ILE A 99 -4.61 -3.91 -13.96
C ILE A 99 -4.83 -3.58 -15.43
N GLY A 100 -5.63 -4.38 -16.13
CA GLY A 100 -5.86 -4.26 -17.56
C GLY A 100 -5.70 -5.59 -18.28
N ALA A 101 -5.43 -5.55 -19.59
CA ALA A 101 -5.29 -6.75 -20.41
C ALA A 101 -4.06 -6.67 -21.34
N GLY A 102 -3.39 -7.80 -21.55
CA GLY A 102 -2.21 -7.90 -22.41
C GLY A 102 -0.88 -7.61 -21.69
N GLY A 103 0.24 -7.80 -22.39
CA GLY A 103 1.58 -7.69 -21.79
C GLY A 103 1.97 -6.28 -21.31
N ASP A 104 1.22 -5.26 -21.73
CA ASP A 104 1.37 -3.87 -21.33
C ASP A 104 0.35 -3.44 -20.27
N ALA A 105 -0.34 -4.37 -19.61
CA ALA A 105 -1.14 -4.08 -18.43
C ALA A 105 -0.21 -3.56 -17.32
N PRO A 106 -0.42 -2.35 -16.78
CA PRO A 106 0.45 -1.78 -15.75
C PRO A 106 0.29 -2.48 -14.40
N TRP A 107 1.30 -2.33 -13.56
CA TRP A 107 1.26 -2.83 -12.17
C TRP A 107 0.54 -1.86 -11.25
N GLU A 108 -0.26 -2.44 -10.36
CA GLU A 108 -1.02 -1.77 -9.33
C GLU A 108 -0.67 -2.40 -7.98
N VAL A 109 -0.34 -1.59 -6.98
CA VAL A 109 -0.21 -2.06 -5.60
C VAL A 109 -1.60 -2.35 -5.06
N VAL A 110 -1.77 -3.55 -4.50
CA VAL A 110 -3.08 -4.03 -4.03
C VAL A 110 -3.08 -4.38 -2.55
N GLY A 111 -1.93 -4.47 -1.90
CA GLY A 111 -1.81 -4.79 -0.48
C GLY A 111 -0.37 -5.16 -0.10
N SER A 112 -0.20 -5.75 1.08
CA SER A 112 1.04 -6.43 1.49
C SER A 112 0.80 -7.88 1.89
N GLU A 113 1.85 -8.68 1.76
CA GLU A 113 1.96 -9.96 2.45
C GLU A 113 2.70 -9.72 3.77
N ASP A 114 1.93 -9.84 4.85
CA ASP A 114 2.37 -9.43 6.17
C ASP A 114 3.15 -10.53 6.90
N SER A 115 4.00 -10.13 7.84
CA SER A 115 4.79 -11.07 8.65
C SER A 115 4.89 -10.63 10.10
N THR A 116 5.99 -9.98 10.50
CA THR A 116 6.23 -9.54 11.88
C THR A 116 5.36 -8.35 12.29
N LEU A 117 4.74 -7.67 11.33
CA LEU A 117 3.72 -6.65 11.54
C LEU A 117 2.60 -6.95 10.55
N THR A 118 1.36 -7.03 11.03
CA THR A 118 0.19 -7.38 10.22
C THR A 118 -0.94 -6.39 10.39
N VAL A 119 -1.83 -6.29 9.41
CA VAL A 119 -3.15 -5.67 9.53
C VAL A 119 -4.23 -6.75 9.44
N THR A 120 -4.97 -6.96 10.52
CA THR A 120 -6.09 -7.92 10.57
C THR A 120 -7.46 -7.25 10.43
N GLY A 121 -7.53 -5.94 10.65
CA GLY A 121 -8.75 -5.16 10.57
C GLY A 121 -8.48 -3.73 10.12
N PRO A 122 -9.31 -3.15 9.24
CA PRO A 122 -10.49 -3.72 8.60
C PRO A 122 -10.17 -4.79 7.57
N ALA A 123 -11.17 -5.58 7.17
CA ALA A 123 -11.00 -6.57 6.12
C ALA A 123 -10.71 -5.91 4.77
N TYR A 124 -9.92 -6.58 3.94
CA TYR A 124 -9.56 -6.11 2.61
C TYR A 124 -10.80 -5.79 1.75
N GLY A 125 -10.80 -4.61 1.12
CA GLY A 125 -11.89 -4.12 0.27
C GLY A 125 -13.19 -3.76 1.01
N SER A 126 -13.21 -3.85 2.34
CA SER A 126 -14.39 -3.51 3.14
C SER A 126 -14.68 -2.01 3.16
N THR A 127 -15.95 -1.65 3.39
CA THR A 127 -16.35 -0.25 3.58
C THR A 127 -16.16 0.16 5.04
N VAL A 128 -15.48 1.28 5.26
CA VAL A 128 -15.26 1.89 6.58
C VAL A 128 -15.90 3.27 6.66
N ARG A 129 -16.11 3.73 7.90
CA ARG A 129 -16.54 5.09 8.21
C ARG A 129 -15.54 5.73 9.16
N SER A 130 -15.59 7.05 9.27
CA SER A 130 -14.76 7.78 10.24
C SER A 130 -15.43 7.74 11.63
N PRO A 131 -14.66 7.42 12.70
CA PRO A 131 -13.29 6.93 12.67
C PRO A 131 -13.21 5.45 12.29
N VAL A 132 -12.12 5.04 11.64
CA VAL A 132 -11.84 3.61 11.39
C VAL A 132 -11.11 3.00 12.58
N VAL A 133 -11.44 1.76 12.92
CA VAL A 133 -10.65 0.97 13.87
C VAL A 133 -9.70 0.09 13.07
N ALA A 134 -8.41 0.39 13.17
CA ALA A 134 -7.31 -0.39 12.64
C ALA A 134 -6.84 -1.39 13.69
N SER A 135 -6.59 -2.64 13.31
CA SER A 135 -6.05 -3.65 14.21
C SER A 135 -5.14 -4.63 13.48
N GLY A 136 -4.28 -5.28 14.24
CA GLY A 136 -3.35 -6.25 13.71
C GLY A 136 -2.54 -6.93 14.79
N ARG A 137 -1.43 -7.56 14.38
CA ARG A 137 -0.50 -8.23 15.27
C ARG A 137 0.92 -7.76 14.99
N ILE A 138 1.77 -7.83 16.01
CA ILE A 138 3.18 -7.48 15.90
C ILE A 138 4.05 -8.43 16.71
N THR A 139 5.24 -8.72 16.18
CA THR A 139 6.34 -9.32 16.91
C THR A 139 7.52 -8.34 16.91
N GLY A 140 7.92 -7.88 18.08
CA GLY A 140 8.95 -6.84 18.26
C GLY A 140 9.15 -6.48 19.73
N VAL A 141 10.10 -5.59 20.02
CA VAL A 141 10.40 -5.14 21.40
C VAL A 141 10.19 -3.64 21.49
N ASP A 142 9.24 -3.22 22.32
CA ASP A 142 8.92 -1.81 22.59
C ASP A 142 8.71 -0.94 21.34
N GLU A 143 7.88 -1.42 20.43
CA GLU A 143 7.56 -0.78 19.16
C GLU A 143 6.60 0.41 19.36
N SER A 144 6.81 1.45 18.57
CA SER A 144 5.90 2.58 18.47
C SER A 144 5.28 2.60 17.08
N LEU A 145 3.98 2.29 16.98
CA LEU A 145 3.31 2.23 15.68
C LEU A 145 2.78 3.61 15.26
N ARG A 146 2.86 3.86 13.96
CA ARG A 146 2.15 4.94 13.26
C ARG A 146 1.19 4.32 12.25
N VAL A 147 -0.08 4.72 12.31
CA VAL A 147 -1.11 4.32 11.35
C VAL A 147 -1.54 5.53 10.53
N GLN A 148 -1.53 5.38 9.21
CA GLN A 148 -1.95 6.38 8.24
C GLN A 148 -3.11 5.84 7.39
N LEU A 149 -4.06 6.72 7.08
CA LEU A 149 -4.99 6.56 5.99
C LEU A 149 -4.59 7.48 4.85
N ARG A 150 -4.43 6.92 3.65
CA ARG A 150 -4.02 7.66 2.45
C ARG A 150 -5.00 7.48 1.31
N ARG A 151 -5.04 8.47 0.42
CA ARG A 151 -5.81 8.48 -0.83
C ARG A 151 -4.89 8.85 -1.97
N VAL A 152 -5.11 8.25 -3.14
CA VAL A 152 -4.26 8.48 -4.33
C VAL A 152 -4.25 9.95 -4.80
N ASP A 153 -5.33 10.67 -4.57
CA ASP A 153 -5.52 12.08 -4.95
C ASP A 153 -5.07 13.08 -3.86
N ALA A 154 -4.57 12.59 -2.72
CA ALA A 154 -4.17 13.42 -1.59
C ALA A 154 -2.65 13.35 -1.37
N ALA A 155 -1.99 14.51 -1.35
CA ALA A 155 -0.55 14.61 -1.10
C ALA A 155 -0.15 14.25 0.35
N ARG A 156 -1.08 14.35 1.29
CA ARG A 156 -0.88 14.04 2.72
C ARG A 156 -1.88 12.96 3.17
N PRO A 157 -1.59 12.22 4.25
CA PRO A 157 -2.58 11.35 4.88
C PRO A 157 -3.88 12.10 5.19
N VAL A 158 -5.01 11.43 4.96
CA VAL A 158 -6.35 11.94 5.27
C VAL A 158 -6.80 11.62 6.69
N GLY A 159 -6.05 10.75 7.37
CA GLY A 159 -6.16 10.43 8.79
C GLY A 159 -4.84 9.83 9.27
N GLU A 160 -4.44 10.14 10.49
CA GLU A 160 -3.20 9.64 11.07
C GLU A 160 -3.28 9.58 12.59
N VAL A 161 -2.69 8.54 13.18
CA VAL A 161 -2.40 8.41 14.61
C VAL A 161 -1.02 7.78 14.78
N ALA A 162 -0.32 8.16 15.85
CA ALA A 162 1.04 7.70 16.14
C ALA A 162 1.22 7.49 17.65
N GLY A 163 2.34 6.87 18.03
CA GLY A 163 2.65 6.63 19.43
C GLY A 163 1.89 5.45 20.04
N ILE A 164 1.44 4.52 19.19
CA ILE A 164 0.74 3.32 19.65
C ILE A 164 1.79 2.35 20.20
N ALA A 165 1.81 2.17 21.51
CA ALA A 165 2.70 1.20 22.14
C ALA A 165 2.32 -0.23 21.72
N ALA A 166 3.27 -0.98 21.20
CA ALA A 166 3.09 -2.38 20.86
C ALA A 166 4.40 -3.15 21.06
N GLY A 167 4.33 -4.47 21.22
CA GLY A 167 5.52 -5.28 21.48
C GLY A 167 5.18 -6.62 22.12
N GLY A 168 6.16 -7.51 22.15
CA GLY A 168 5.99 -8.92 22.50
C GLY A 168 5.97 -9.83 21.28
N ALA A 169 5.62 -11.10 21.50
CA ALA A 169 5.52 -12.10 20.44
C ALA A 169 4.07 -12.23 20.00
N ASP A 170 3.81 -11.94 18.71
CA ASP A 170 2.48 -12.01 18.13
C ASP A 170 1.42 -11.24 18.96
N SER A 171 1.78 -10.08 19.49
CA SER A 171 0.90 -9.28 20.35
C SER A 171 -0.12 -8.50 19.51
N PRO A 172 -1.38 -8.38 19.96
CA PRO A 172 -2.37 -7.56 19.27
C PRO A 172 -2.03 -6.07 19.41
N TRP A 173 -2.34 -5.30 18.38
CA TRP A 173 -2.39 -3.84 18.44
C TRP A 173 -3.72 -3.33 17.88
N GLN A 174 -4.14 -2.15 18.33
CA GLN A 174 -5.34 -1.48 17.85
C GLN A 174 -5.16 0.04 17.89
N ALA A 175 -5.77 0.73 16.92
CA ALA A 175 -5.81 2.17 16.88
C ALA A 175 -7.13 2.66 16.24
N THR A 176 -7.64 3.79 16.74
CA THR A 176 -8.81 4.46 16.19
C THR A 176 -8.34 5.67 15.39
N VAL A 177 -8.51 5.65 14.07
CA VAL A 177 -8.01 6.67 13.16
C VAL A 177 -9.18 7.53 12.67
N PRO A 178 -9.34 8.76 13.17
CA PRO A 178 -10.26 9.70 12.55
C PRO A 178 -9.71 10.09 11.17
N PHE A 179 -10.60 10.22 10.19
CA PHE A 179 -10.23 10.72 8.87
C PHE A 179 -11.32 11.61 8.27
N THR A 180 -10.89 12.44 7.32
CA THR A 180 -11.77 13.25 6.50
C THR A 180 -11.53 12.88 5.04
N ALA A 181 -12.48 12.16 4.44
CA ALA A 181 -12.43 11.80 3.02
C ALA A 181 -13.75 12.15 2.35
N ALA A 182 -13.67 12.58 1.10
CA ALA A 182 -14.84 12.63 0.23
C ALA A 182 -15.18 11.19 -0.18
N CYS A 183 -16.36 10.72 0.22
CA CYS A 183 -16.89 9.43 -0.18
C CYS A 183 -17.71 9.58 -1.48
N PRO A 184 -17.68 8.60 -2.42
CA PRO A 184 -16.99 7.32 -2.32
C PRO A 184 -15.53 7.33 -2.80
N GLY A 185 -14.65 6.56 -2.15
CA GLY A 185 -13.26 6.42 -2.59
C GLY A 185 -12.48 5.26 -1.94
N THR A 186 -11.33 4.92 -2.53
CA THR A 186 -10.38 3.98 -1.94
C THR A 186 -9.49 4.67 -0.92
N LEU A 187 -9.28 4.02 0.22
CA LEU A 187 -8.27 4.37 1.20
C LEU A 187 -7.21 3.26 1.30
N THR A 188 -5.95 3.66 1.41
CA THR A 188 -4.87 2.78 1.88
C THR A 188 -4.71 2.98 3.38
N LEU A 189 -4.92 1.93 4.16
CA LEU A 189 -4.52 1.90 5.56
C LEU A 189 -3.11 1.33 5.64
N ALA A 190 -2.17 2.13 6.13
CA ALA A 190 -0.77 1.75 6.32
C ALA A 190 -0.39 1.84 7.79
N VAL A 191 0.21 0.79 8.33
CA VAL A 191 0.82 0.78 9.67
C VAL A 191 2.32 0.61 9.51
N SER A 192 3.11 1.34 10.31
CA SER A 192 4.56 1.29 10.29
C SER A 192 5.14 1.35 11.69
N THR A 193 6.34 0.81 11.85
CA THR A 193 7.18 0.99 13.03
C THR A 193 8.66 1.01 12.66
N GLY A 194 9.49 1.49 13.57
CA GLY A 194 10.91 1.72 13.39
C GLY A 194 11.46 2.68 14.45
N GLY A 195 12.66 3.19 14.21
CA GLY A 195 13.35 4.15 15.08
C GLY A 195 14.60 3.61 15.77
N HIS A 196 14.97 2.35 15.53
CA HIS A 196 16.19 1.74 16.08
C HIS A 196 17.36 1.86 15.11
N ILE A 197 17.15 1.44 13.87
CA ILE A 197 18.11 1.37 12.77
C ILE A 197 17.68 2.30 11.64
N ALA A 198 16.37 2.43 11.39
CA ALA A 198 15.82 3.28 10.34
C ALA A 198 14.46 3.88 10.75
N GLU A 199 14.01 4.92 10.05
CA GLU A 199 12.72 5.57 10.33
C GLU A 199 11.54 4.59 10.19
N VAL A 200 11.54 3.79 9.12
CA VAL A 200 10.59 2.69 8.92
C VAL A 200 11.35 1.39 8.75
N GLU A 201 11.19 0.49 9.72
CA GLU A 201 11.83 -0.82 9.74
C GLU A 201 10.88 -1.93 9.32
N ARG A 202 9.59 -1.77 9.64
CA ARG A 202 8.51 -2.65 9.24
C ARG A 202 7.26 -1.86 8.92
N PHE A 203 6.52 -2.29 7.91
CA PHE A 203 5.20 -1.75 7.64
C PHE A 203 4.29 -2.81 6.99
N ALA A 204 2.99 -2.58 7.07
CA ALA A 204 1.94 -3.37 6.43
C ALA A 204 0.85 -2.44 5.89
N VAL A 205 0.20 -2.84 4.80
CA VAL A 205 -0.85 -2.05 4.13
C VAL A 205 -2.06 -2.91 3.75
N THR A 206 -3.25 -2.32 3.85
CA THR A 206 -4.49 -2.91 3.32
C THR A 206 -5.34 -1.86 2.62
N GLY A 207 -6.14 -2.31 1.66
CA GLY A 207 -7.11 -1.48 0.94
C GLY A 207 -8.48 -1.53 1.58
N VAL A 208 -9.11 -0.36 1.76
CA VAL A 208 -10.51 -0.24 2.20
C VAL A 208 -11.25 0.81 1.36
N ARG A 209 -12.57 0.87 1.50
CA ARG A 209 -13.44 1.84 0.82
C ARG A 209 -14.09 2.75 1.85
N CYS A 210 -14.39 4.00 1.51
CA CYS A 210 -15.22 4.88 2.31
C CYS A 210 -16.32 5.49 1.46
#